data_AF-A0A1B8XT55-F1
#
_entry.id   AF-A0A1B8XT55-F1
#
_cell.length_a   1.000
_cell.length_b   1.000
_cell.length_c   1.000
_cell.angle_alpha   90.00
_cell.angle_beta   90.00
_cell.angle_gamma   90.00
#
_symmetry.space_group_name_H-M   'P 1'
#
loop_
_entity.id
_entity.type
_entity.pdbx_description
1 polymer ?
#
loop_
_entity_poly.entity_id
_entity_poly.type
_entity_poly.pdbx_seq_one_letter_code
_entity_poly.pdbx_strand_id
1 'polypeptide(L)'
;MACFLRWLLLLSLASAALSLPLWTKRSGLIEMEDSIRLGGNIILTPSEATANWKLMTVKEAEIKEAERTGLFPPSMHFFKARPLIQQSKIFSIVRQMPKGKS
;
A
#
# COMPACT_ATOMS: atom_id res chain seq x y z
N MET A 1 -11.62 -22.88 40.66
CA MET A 1 -11.86 -21.79 39.67
C MET A 1 -10.59 -21.02 39.31
N ALA A 2 -9.86 -20.42 40.26
CA ALA A 2 -8.68 -19.57 39.97
C ALA A 2 -7.49 -20.30 39.31
N CYS A 3 -7.25 -21.58 39.65
CA CYS A 3 -6.13 -22.35 39.10
C CYS A 3 -6.33 -22.70 37.61
N PHE A 4 -7.57 -22.99 37.23
CA PHE A 4 -7.95 -23.30 35.85
C PHE A 4 -7.84 -22.06 34.96
N LEU A 5 -8.25 -20.90 35.48
CA LEU A 5 -8.13 -19.61 34.80
C LEU A 5 -6.65 -19.21 34.58
N ARG A 6 -5.78 -19.44 35.57
CA ARG A 6 -4.33 -19.25 35.43
C ARG A 6 -3.72 -20.15 34.38
N TRP A 7 -4.14 -21.40 34.30
CA TRP A 7 -3.63 -22.33 33.30
C TRP A 7 -4.09 -21.97 31.88
N LEU A 8 -5.34 -21.55 31.72
CA LEU A 8 -5.88 -20.99 30.47
C LEU A 8 -5.11 -19.74 30.02
N LEU A 9 -4.78 -18.84 30.95
CA LEU A 9 -3.98 -17.64 30.68
C LEU A 9 -2.54 -17.97 30.27
N LEU A 10 -1.92 -19.00 30.88
CA LEU A 10 -0.59 -19.46 30.49
C LEU A 10 -0.59 -20.10 29.10
N LEU A 11 -1.64 -20.87 28.78
CA LEU A 11 -1.81 -21.51 27.47
C LEU A 11 -2.01 -20.47 26.35
N SER A 12 -2.78 -19.41 26.61
CA SER A 12 -2.99 -18.32 25.65
C SER A 12 -1.73 -17.48 25.44
N LEU A 13 -0.96 -17.21 26.50
CA LEU A 13 0.32 -16.52 26.40
C LEU A 13 1.36 -17.32 25.60
N ALA A 14 1.42 -18.64 25.80
CA ALA A 14 2.31 -19.52 25.04
C ALA A 14 1.94 -19.56 23.54
N SER A 15 0.65 -19.59 23.22
CA SER A 15 0.16 -19.50 21.83
C SER A 15 0.50 -18.16 21.18
N ALA A 16 0.33 -17.04 21.92
CA ALA A 16 0.70 -15.71 21.45
C ALA A 16 2.22 -15.58 21.22
N ALA A 17 3.05 -16.20 22.06
CA ALA A 17 4.51 -16.19 21.88
C ALA A 17 4.96 -16.93 20.60
N LEU A 18 4.25 -17.99 20.19
CA LEU A 18 4.50 -18.71 18.93
C LEU A 18 4.12 -17.88 17.69
N SER A 19 3.35 -16.81 17.86
CA SER A 19 2.93 -15.90 16.78
C SER A 19 4.06 -14.94 16.37
N LEU A 20 5.02 -14.66 17.26
CA LEU A 20 6.15 -13.75 17.03
C LEU A 20 7.02 -14.13 15.81
N PRO A 21 7.45 -15.39 15.61
CA PRO A 21 8.23 -15.79 14.43
C PRO A 21 7.49 -15.67 13.09
N LEU A 22 6.16 -15.48 13.09
CA LEU A 22 5.39 -15.23 11.86
C LEU A 22 5.59 -13.82 11.33
N TRP A 23 5.77 -12.83 12.20
CA TRP A 23 5.92 -11.43 11.79
C TRP A 23 7.22 -11.19 11.01
N THR A 24 8.34 -11.78 11.45
CA THR A 24 9.62 -11.69 10.73
C THR A 24 9.53 -12.32 9.33
N LYS A 25 8.85 -13.48 9.22
CA LYS A 25 8.61 -14.10 7.91
C LYS A 25 7.72 -13.23 7.02
N ARG A 26 6.68 -12.60 7.58
CA ARG A 26 5.81 -11.66 6.86
C ARG A 26 6.59 -10.45 6.34
N SER A 27 7.40 -9.81 7.18
CA SER A 27 8.20 -8.66 6.77
C SER A 27 9.19 -9.02 5.66
N GLY A 28 9.86 -10.18 5.76
CA GLY A 28 10.75 -10.66 4.71
C GLY A 28 10.05 -10.93 3.37
N LEU A 29 8.79 -11.40 3.39
CA LEU A 29 7.99 -11.55 2.17
C LEU A 29 7.61 -10.19 1.56
N ILE A 30 7.20 -9.22 2.38
CA ILE A 30 6.88 -7.86 1.91
C ILE A 30 8.11 -7.20 1.28
N GLU A 31 9.28 -7.29 1.93
CA GLU A 31 10.53 -6.75 1.40
C GLU A 31 10.94 -7.43 0.09
N MET A 32 10.79 -8.76 0.02
CA MET A 32 11.00 -9.50 -1.22
C MET A 32 10.07 -8.98 -2.33
N GLU A 33 8.76 -8.89 -2.08
CA GLU A 33 7.77 -8.40 -3.05
C GLU A 33 8.07 -6.97 -3.53
N ASP A 34 8.44 -6.08 -2.60
CA ASP A 34 8.80 -4.70 -2.93
C ASP A 34 10.07 -4.63 -3.78
N SER A 35 11.06 -5.50 -3.54
CA SER A 35 12.31 -5.53 -4.31
C SER A 35 12.15 -6.07 -5.73
N ILE A 36 11.29 -7.08 -5.94
CA ILE A 36 11.09 -7.72 -7.26
C ILE A 36 10.08 -6.97 -8.14
N ARG A 37 9.26 -6.07 -7.58
CA ARG A 37 8.36 -5.23 -8.36
C ARG A 37 9.15 -4.36 -9.33
N LEU A 38 8.52 -4.00 -10.45
CA LEU A 38 9.11 -3.08 -11.43
C LEU A 38 9.62 -1.80 -10.73
N GLY A 39 10.91 -1.52 -10.88
CA GLY A 39 11.56 -0.36 -10.27
C GLY A 39 11.82 -0.47 -8.76
N GLY A 40 11.59 -1.63 -8.14
CA GLY A 40 11.75 -1.86 -6.69
C GLY A 40 13.17 -1.68 -6.16
N ASN A 41 14.17 -1.89 -7.01
CA ASN A 41 15.58 -1.73 -6.67
C ASN A 41 16.17 -0.36 -7.10
N ILE A 42 15.34 0.60 -7.51
CA ILE A 42 15.79 1.96 -7.85
C ILE A 42 16.02 2.74 -6.55
N ILE A 43 17.25 3.22 -6.34
CA ILE A 43 17.60 4.01 -5.17
C ILE A 43 17.17 5.47 -5.41
N LEU A 44 16.27 5.96 -4.58
CA LEU A 44 15.78 7.34 -4.66
C LEU A 44 16.74 8.31 -3.95
N THR A 45 17.01 9.44 -4.58
CA THR A 45 17.62 10.60 -3.92
C THR A 45 16.66 11.21 -2.88
N PRO A 46 17.13 12.03 -1.93
CA PRO A 46 16.25 12.64 -0.91
C PRO A 46 15.11 13.49 -1.50
N SER A 47 15.37 14.18 -2.62
CA SER A 47 14.35 14.96 -3.34
C SER A 47 13.31 14.05 -4.00
N GLU A 48 13.74 12.95 -4.62
CA GLU A 48 12.84 11.94 -5.22
C GLU A 48 12.03 11.22 -4.15
N ALA A 49 12.62 10.89 -3.00
CA ALA A 49 11.91 10.30 -1.87
C ALA A 49 10.80 11.23 -1.36
N THR A 50 11.08 12.53 -1.27
CA THR A 50 10.09 13.55 -0.90
C THR A 50 8.97 13.66 -1.95
N ALA A 51 9.32 13.65 -3.24
CA ALA A 51 8.36 13.67 -4.32
C ALA A 51 7.47 12.41 -4.34
N ASN A 52 8.08 11.23 -4.14
CA ASN A 52 7.38 9.95 -4.03
C ASN A 52 6.40 9.96 -2.85
N TRP A 53 6.81 10.43 -1.67
CA TRP A 53 5.93 10.54 -0.51
C TRP A 53 4.70 11.41 -0.79
N LYS A 54 4.88 12.57 -1.43
CA LYS A 54 3.76 13.44 -1.83
C LYS A 54 2.85 12.75 -2.85
N LEU A 55 3.42 12.09 -3.85
CA LEU A 55 2.66 11.37 -4.88
C LEU A 55 1.84 10.22 -4.29
N MET A 56 2.44 9.40 -3.42
CA MET A 56 1.77 8.28 -2.76
C MET A 56 0.66 8.76 -1.81
N THR A 57 0.88 9.87 -1.09
CA THR A 57 -0.16 10.48 -0.25
C THR A 57 -1.41 10.85 -1.06
N VAL A 58 -1.23 11.44 -2.25
CA VAL A 58 -2.33 11.77 -3.16
C VAL A 58 -2.99 10.49 -3.70
N LYS A 59 -2.19 9.49 -4.10
CA LYS A 59 -2.68 8.19 -4.58
C LYS A 59 -3.58 7.50 -3.56
N GLU A 60 -3.12 7.40 -2.32
CA GLU A 60 -3.84 6.72 -1.24
C GLU A 60 -5.15 7.44 -0.90
N ALA A 61 -5.16 8.77 -0.93
CA ALA A 61 -6.38 9.55 -0.72
C ALA A 61 -7.43 9.27 -1.81
N GLU A 62 -7.03 9.19 -3.08
CA GLU A 62 -7.94 8.84 -4.18
C GLU A 62 -8.43 7.39 -4.10
N ILE A 63 -7.58 6.45 -3.68
CA ILE A 63 -7.98 5.05 -3.46
C ILE A 63 -9.01 4.95 -2.34
N LYS A 64 -8.77 5.60 -1.19
CA LYS A 64 -9.73 5.61 -0.07
C LYS A 64 -11.07 6.20 -0.47
N GLU A 65 -11.07 7.27 -1.27
CA GLU A 65 -12.31 7.84 -1.78
C GLU A 65 -13.02 6.91 -2.76
N ALA A 66 -12.28 6.18 -3.60
CA ALA A 66 -12.83 5.17 -4.49
C ALA A 66 -13.40 3.97 -3.72
N GLU A 67 -12.76 3.52 -2.63
CA GLU A 67 -13.29 2.49 -1.73
C GLU A 67 -14.59 2.94 -1.07
N ARG A 68 -14.67 4.21 -0.65
CA ARG A 68 -15.85 4.79 0.00
C ARG A 68 -17.03 4.96 -0.96
N THR A 69 -16.77 5.39 -2.19
CA THR A 69 -17.81 5.71 -3.18
C THR A 69 -18.15 4.56 -4.12
N GLY A 70 -17.28 3.55 -4.20
CA GLY A 70 -17.30 2.51 -5.23
C GLY A 70 -16.87 3.02 -6.63
N LEU A 71 -16.54 4.31 -6.76
CA LEU A 71 -16.13 4.91 -8.03
C LEU A 71 -14.63 4.79 -8.20
N PHE A 72 -14.19 3.69 -8.81
CA PHE A 72 -12.79 3.44 -9.13
C PHE A 72 -12.57 3.50 -10.65
N PRO A 73 -12.02 4.61 -11.20
CA PRO A 73 -11.92 4.80 -12.65
C PRO A 73 -11.24 3.65 -13.42
N PRO A 74 -10.19 2.97 -12.90
CA PRO A 74 -9.57 1.84 -13.60
C PRO A 74 -10.45 0.59 -13.73
N SER A 75 -11.48 0.39 -12.89
CA SER A 75 -12.42 -0.74 -13.03
C SER A 75 -13.61 -0.42 -13.95
N MET A 76 -13.74 0.82 -14.41
CA MET A 76 -14.82 1.29 -15.28
C MET A 76 -14.37 1.28 -16.75
N HIS A 77 -15.32 1.19 -17.68
CA HIS A 77 -15.02 1.39 -19.10
C HIS A 77 -14.44 2.80 -19.34
N PHE A 78 -13.34 2.89 -20.10
CA PHE A 78 -12.56 4.13 -20.25
C PHE A 78 -13.40 5.37 -20.63
N PHE A 79 -14.33 5.25 -21.59
CA PHE A 79 -15.19 6.38 -21.97
C PHE A 79 -16.01 6.97 -20.81
N LYS A 80 -16.43 6.14 -19.84
CA LYS A 80 -17.13 6.58 -18.64
C LYS A 80 -16.16 7.09 -17.57
N ALA A 81 -14.98 6.46 -17.47
CA ALA A 81 -13.94 6.80 -16.50
C ALA A 81 -13.20 8.11 -16.84
N ARG A 82 -13.08 8.45 -18.13
CA ARG A 82 -12.31 9.59 -18.64
C ARG A 82 -12.60 10.92 -17.90
N PRO A 83 -13.85 11.38 -17.71
CA PRO A 83 -14.10 12.61 -16.97
C PRO A 83 -13.58 12.56 -15.52
N LEU A 84 -13.68 11.40 -14.85
CA LEU A 84 -13.16 11.22 -13.49
C LEU A 84 -11.61 11.25 -13.48
N ILE A 85 -10.97 10.60 -14.45
CA ILE A 85 -9.51 10.63 -14.62
C ILE A 85 -9.01 12.06 -14.87
N GLN A 86 -9.72 12.85 -15.67
CA GLN A 86 -9.33 14.23 -15.96
C GLN A 86 -9.41 15.16 -14.75
N GLN A 87 -10.24 14.82 -13.75
CA GLN A 87 -10.38 15.55 -12.48
C GLN A 87 -9.39 15.06 -11.40
N SER A 88 -8.76 13.90 -11.61
CA SER A 88 -7.83 13.30 -10.65
C SER A 88 -6.57 14.16 -10.44
N LYS A 89 -6.21 14.34 -9.15
CA LYS A 89 -4.96 15.01 -8.76
C LYS A 89 -3.78 14.15 -9.17
N ILE A 90 -3.83 12.82 -9.01
CA ILE A 90 -2.72 11.97 -9.43
C ILE A 90 -2.50 12.04 -10.94
N PHE A 91 -3.57 12.09 -11.74
CA PHE A 91 -3.45 12.25 -13.18
C PHE A 91 -2.77 13.57 -13.56
N SER A 92 -3.08 14.67 -12.86
CA SER A 92 -2.43 15.97 -13.12
C SER A 92 -0.92 15.95 -12.85
N ILE A 93 -0.46 15.19 -11.84
CA ILE A 93 0.97 14.99 -11.55
C ILE A 93 1.60 14.11 -12.62
N VAL A 94 0.99 12.95 -12.93
CA VAL A 94 1.49 12.00 -13.92
C VAL A 94 1.56 12.62 -15.32
N ARG A 95 0.70 13.58 -15.64
CA ARG A 95 0.74 14.35 -16.90
C ARG A 95 1.99 15.22 -17.02
N GLN A 96 2.55 15.70 -15.91
CA GLN A 96 3.74 16.54 -15.90
C GLN A 96 5.05 15.74 -15.93
N MET A 97 4.99 14.43 -15.66
CA MET A 97 6.18 13.58 -15.66
C MET A 97 6.80 13.51 -17.06
N PRO A 98 8.14 13.58 -17.18
CA PRO A 98 8.82 13.29 -18.43
C PRO A 98 8.73 11.79 -18.70
N LYS A 99 7.74 11.36 -19.48
CA LYS A 99 7.48 9.94 -19.77
C LYS A 99 8.48 9.32 -20.75
N GLY A 100 9.63 9.96 -20.95
CA GLY A 100 10.52 9.73 -22.09
C GLY A 100 9.95 10.30 -23.40
N LYS A 101 10.66 10.07 -24.50
CA LYS A 101 10.18 10.34 -25.86
C LYS A 101 10.26 9.06 -26.71
N SER A 102 9.18 8.92 -27.49
CA SER A 102 8.97 8.25 -28.79
C SER A 102 9.52 6.84 -29.01
#